data_AF-A0A496TJI5-F1
#
_entry.id   AF-A0A496TJI5-F1
#
_cell.length_a   1.000
_cell.length_b   1.000
_cell.length_c   1.000
_cell.angle_alpha   90.00
_cell.angle_beta   90.00
_cell.angle_gamma   90.00
#
_symmetry.space_group_name_H-M   'P 1'
#
loop_
_entity.id
_entity.type
_entity.pdbx_description
1 polymer ?
#
loop_
_entity_poly.entity_id
_entity_poly.type
_entity_poly.pdbx_seq_one_letter_code
_entity_poly.pdbx_strand_id
1 'polypeptide(L)'
;MSIFLRKVSKYFKEKTELKIFIFFFLFYVLFMSGHMGGDSLWVYLTTESIVFDGNLQLNDHPGKEFQVKELAGKVEKIYNRGHEPGNESKVYSTFGLGLVLFQLPFFIFGYIVSFIIKSLPRDYILLFFTSITNCFVSALLCMVFYKLCSFFNFSKKVNFWLVLTFGLSTLVFPYSRQGFTEPLMCLSTLTSIYLILHYHRNKNLKYIVFSGLLLGFS
;
A
#
# COMPACT_ATOMS: atom_id res chain seq x y z
N MET A 1 -28.43 -34.55 -14.07
CA MET A 1 -27.40 -33.70 -14.70
C MET A 1 -27.48 -32.20 -14.29
N SER A 2 -27.92 -31.85 -13.08
CA SER A 2 -28.04 -30.43 -12.65
C SER A 2 -27.17 -30.03 -11.43
N ILE A 3 -26.63 -30.99 -10.68
CA ILE A 3 -25.78 -30.74 -9.50
C ILE A 3 -24.32 -30.51 -9.90
N PHE A 4 -23.83 -31.22 -10.92
CA PHE A 4 -22.46 -31.08 -11.43
C PHE A 4 -22.26 -29.72 -12.12
N LEU A 5 -23.23 -29.25 -12.90
CA LEU A 5 -23.22 -27.92 -13.52
C LEU A 5 -23.32 -26.78 -12.49
N ARG A 6 -24.02 -26.98 -11.36
CA ARG A 6 -24.03 -26.01 -10.24
C ARG A 6 -22.68 -25.91 -9.52
N LYS A 7 -21.95 -27.03 -9.38
CA LYS A 7 -20.59 -27.03 -8.81
C LYS A 7 -19.56 -26.43 -9.78
N VAL A 8 -19.67 -26.71 -11.07
CA VAL A 8 -18.79 -26.12 -12.11
C VAL A 8 -19.08 -24.61 -12.28
N SER A 9 -20.34 -24.17 -12.20
CA SER A 9 -20.72 -22.75 -12.14
C SER A 9 -20.18 -22.03 -10.89
N LYS A 10 -20.00 -22.75 -9.78
CA LYS A 10 -19.37 -22.21 -8.57
C LYS A 10 -17.85 -22.03 -8.73
N TYR A 11 -17.21 -22.81 -9.60
CA TYR A 11 -15.80 -22.68 -9.99
C TYR A 11 -15.59 -21.63 -11.10
N PHE A 12 -16.56 -21.45 -11.99
CA PHE A 12 -16.63 -20.36 -12.99
C PHE A 12 -17.32 -19.09 -12.47
N LYS A 13 -17.39 -18.91 -11.16
CA LYS A 13 -17.78 -17.64 -10.56
C LYS A 13 -16.64 -16.67 -10.84
N GLU A 14 -16.72 -15.96 -11.96
CA GLU A 14 -15.81 -14.88 -12.31
C GLU A 14 -15.53 -14.08 -11.05
N LYS A 15 -14.26 -14.05 -10.60
CA LYS A 15 -13.87 -13.27 -9.43
C LYS A 15 -13.96 -11.79 -9.82
N THR A 16 -15.18 -11.23 -9.84
CA THR A 16 -15.43 -9.83 -10.19
C THR A 16 -14.57 -8.92 -9.33
N GLU A 17 -14.34 -9.30 -8.07
CA GLU A 17 -13.43 -8.63 -7.15
C GLU A 17 -11.99 -8.58 -7.67
N LEU A 18 -11.50 -9.67 -8.26
CA LEU A 18 -10.18 -9.71 -8.90
C LEU A 18 -10.14 -8.84 -10.15
N LYS A 19 -11.21 -8.82 -10.96
CA LYS A 19 -11.30 -7.93 -12.13
C LYS A 19 -11.26 -6.45 -11.69
N ILE A 20 -11.98 -6.10 -10.62
CA ILE A 20 -11.94 -4.76 -10.00
C ILE A 20 -10.53 -4.43 -9.54
N PHE A 21 -9.88 -5.33 -8.78
CA PHE A 21 -8.51 -5.13 -8.33
C PHE A 21 -7.55 -4.90 -9.51
N ILE A 22 -7.55 -5.77 -10.52
CA ILE A 22 -6.66 -5.66 -11.68
C ILE A 22 -6.91 -4.34 -12.43
N PHE A 23 -8.16 -3.99 -12.68
CA PHE A 23 -8.52 -2.75 -13.36
C PHE A 23 -7.95 -1.53 -12.62
N PHE A 24 -8.21 -1.40 -11.32
CA PHE A 24 -7.72 -0.27 -10.53
C PHE A 24 -6.21 -0.29 -10.35
N PHE A 25 -5.61 -1.46 -10.18
CA PHE A 25 -4.17 -1.58 -10.04
C PHE A 25 -3.45 -1.09 -11.31
N LEU A 26 -3.88 -1.57 -12.48
CA LEU A 26 -3.31 -1.11 -13.77
C LEU A 26 -3.59 0.37 -14.01
N PHE A 27 -4.79 0.84 -13.68
CA PHE A 27 -5.14 2.26 -13.78
C PHE A 27 -4.23 3.12 -12.89
N TYR A 28 -4.07 2.78 -11.60
CA TYR A 28 -3.24 3.57 -10.70
C TYR A 28 -1.75 3.50 -11.06
N VAL A 29 -1.26 2.33 -11.50
CA VAL A 29 0.10 2.18 -12.02
C VAL A 29 0.33 3.10 -13.23
N LEU A 30 -0.64 3.22 -14.14
CA LEU A 30 -0.54 4.10 -15.31
C LEU A 30 -0.43 5.59 -14.93
N PHE A 31 -1.05 5.99 -13.82
CA PHE A 31 -1.04 7.38 -13.34
C PHE A 31 -0.08 7.64 -12.17
N MET A 32 0.75 6.66 -11.78
CA MET A 32 1.67 6.83 -10.65
C MET A 32 2.66 7.97 -10.90
N SER A 33 3.12 8.63 -9.83
CA SER A 33 4.15 9.68 -9.93
C SER A 33 5.56 9.12 -10.10
N GLY A 34 5.79 7.86 -9.67
CA GLY A 34 7.10 7.22 -9.66
C GLY A 34 8.09 7.82 -8.64
N HIS A 35 7.65 8.73 -7.76
CA HIS A 35 8.51 9.37 -6.77
C HIS A 35 7.84 9.43 -5.38
N MET A 36 8.66 9.49 -4.33
CA MET A 36 8.22 9.75 -2.95
C MET A 36 8.77 11.09 -2.47
N GLY A 37 7.94 11.86 -1.78
CA GLY A 37 8.29 13.16 -1.23
C GLY A 37 7.50 13.47 0.04
N GLY A 38 7.93 14.50 0.78
CA GLY A 38 7.31 14.86 2.06
C GLY A 38 7.28 13.68 3.02
N ASP A 39 6.11 13.42 3.58
CA ASP A 39 5.85 12.37 4.57
C ASP A 39 6.19 10.96 4.06
N SER A 40 5.90 10.69 2.79
CA SER A 40 6.21 9.39 2.18
C SER A 40 7.70 9.06 2.11
N LEU A 41 8.57 10.09 2.13
CA LEU A 41 10.01 9.90 2.12
C LEU A 41 10.52 9.39 3.49
N TRP A 42 9.88 9.78 4.60
CA TRP A 42 10.21 9.21 5.92
C TRP A 42 9.93 7.71 5.98
N VAL A 43 8.78 7.31 5.44
CA VAL A 43 8.39 5.89 5.35
C VAL A 43 9.39 5.13 4.48
N TYR A 44 9.74 5.68 3.30
CA TYR A 44 10.75 5.09 2.40
C TYR A 44 12.10 4.89 3.10
N LEU A 45 12.63 5.91 3.77
CA LEU A 45 13.93 5.84 4.46
C LEU A 45 13.90 4.83 5.61
N THR A 46 12.76 4.68 6.29
CA THR A 46 12.59 3.66 7.33
C THR A 46 12.61 2.27 6.71
N THR A 47 11.91 2.06 5.59
CA THR A 47 11.93 0.79 4.84
C THR A 47 13.36 0.45 4.41
N GLU A 48 14.09 1.43 3.88
CA GLU A 48 15.49 1.29 3.50
C GLU A 48 16.39 0.88 4.68
N SER A 49 16.25 1.57 5.82
CA SER A 49 17.04 1.29 7.03
C SER A 49 16.76 -0.10 7.61
N ILE A 50 15.52 -0.59 7.52
CA ILE A 50 15.20 -1.98 7.92
C ILE A 50 15.90 -2.97 7.00
N VAL A 51 15.91 -2.72 5.69
CA VAL A 51 16.48 -3.66 4.71
C VAL A 51 18.01 -3.71 4.80
N PHE A 52 18.68 -2.56 4.99
CA PHE A 52 20.13 -2.50 5.01
C PHE A 52 20.75 -2.62 6.40
N ASP A 53 20.13 -2.03 7.42
CA ASP A 53 20.70 -1.92 8.76
C ASP A 53 19.98 -2.80 9.79
N GLY A 54 18.85 -3.41 9.43
CA GLY A 54 18.06 -4.26 10.32
C GLY A 54 17.44 -3.50 11.50
N ASN A 55 17.31 -2.18 11.42
CA ASN A 55 16.78 -1.34 12.49
C ASN A 55 15.92 -0.19 11.96
N LEU A 56 15.26 0.54 12.87
CA LEU A 56 14.33 1.64 12.54
C LEU A 56 15.00 3.02 12.50
N GLN A 57 16.27 3.10 12.86
CA GLN A 57 16.99 4.37 12.93
C GLN A 57 17.34 4.79 11.50
N LEU A 58 16.99 6.03 11.15
CA LEU A 58 17.39 6.61 9.88
C LEU A 58 18.88 6.91 9.98
N ASN A 59 19.69 6.05 9.39
CA ASN A 59 21.15 6.15 9.39
C ASN A 59 21.67 6.44 8.00
N ASP A 60 22.83 7.09 7.96
CA ASP A 60 23.72 6.94 6.82
C ASP A 60 24.43 5.60 6.95
N HIS A 61 24.15 4.69 6.03
CA HIS A 61 24.83 3.39 5.96
C HIS A 61 25.93 3.42 4.89
N PRO A 62 26.97 2.57 5.02
CA PRO A 62 28.04 2.51 4.03
C PRO A 62 27.47 2.30 2.61
N GLY A 63 27.82 3.18 1.67
CA GLY A 63 27.31 3.15 0.30
C GLY A 63 25.98 3.86 0.05
N LYS A 64 25.43 4.60 1.03
CA LYS A 64 24.23 5.46 0.90
C LYS A 64 24.49 6.80 0.21
N GLU A 65 25.45 6.87 -0.71
CA GLU A 65 25.56 8.04 -1.56
C GLU A 65 24.39 8.01 -2.55
N PHE A 66 23.37 8.83 -2.27
CA PHE A 66 22.28 9.07 -3.21
C PHE A 66 22.88 9.54 -4.53
N GLN A 67 22.70 8.72 -5.56
CA GLN A 67 23.15 8.99 -6.92
C GLN A 67 22.42 10.21 -7.50
N VAL A 68 21.23 10.51 -6.98
CA VAL A 68 20.41 11.65 -7.37
C VAL A 68 20.55 12.80 -6.37
N LYS A 69 21.23 13.88 -6.78
CA LYS A 69 21.46 15.07 -5.94
C LYS A 69 20.20 15.72 -5.37
N GLU A 70 19.10 15.73 -6.12
CA GLU A 70 17.83 16.28 -5.64
C GLU A 70 17.29 15.47 -4.45
N LEU A 71 17.41 14.14 -4.51
CA LEU A 71 16.99 13.26 -3.44
C LEU A 71 17.88 13.43 -2.21
N ALA A 72 19.20 13.50 -2.41
CA ALA A 72 20.16 13.78 -1.34
C ALA A 72 19.77 15.05 -0.56
N GLY A 73 19.48 16.15 -1.25
CA GLY A 73 19.06 17.40 -0.59
C GLY A 73 17.70 17.32 0.12
N LYS A 74 16.78 16.44 -0.30
CA LYS A 74 15.52 16.19 0.41
C LYS A 74 15.75 15.36 1.68
N VAL A 75 16.64 14.38 1.61
CA VAL A 75 16.99 13.52 2.75
C VAL A 75 17.77 14.29 3.81
N GLU A 76 18.71 15.15 3.40
CA GLU A 76 19.42 16.04 4.32
C GLU A 76 18.46 16.95 5.10
N LYS A 77 17.44 17.50 4.44
CA LYS A 77 16.38 18.28 5.11
C LYS A 77 15.58 17.45 6.12
N ILE A 78 15.38 16.16 5.86
CA ILE A 78 14.71 15.23 6.78
C ILE A 78 15.58 14.99 8.01
N TYR A 79 16.86 14.68 7.81
CA TYR A 79 17.80 14.50 8.92
C TYR A 79 17.90 15.78 9.76
N ASN A 80 18.07 16.94 9.14
CA ASN A 80 18.14 18.22 9.86
C ASN A 80 16.87 18.57 10.64
N ARG A 81 15.69 18.10 10.20
CA ARG A 81 14.42 18.24 10.94
C ARG A 81 14.28 17.23 12.09
N GLY A 82 14.91 16.07 11.95
CA GLY A 82 14.87 14.99 12.96
C GLY A 82 15.88 15.15 14.09
N HIS A 83 16.87 16.04 13.95
CA HIS A 83 17.83 16.36 15.00
C HIS A 83 17.31 17.51 15.87
N GLU A 84 17.36 17.33 17.19
CA GLU A 84 17.27 18.46 18.12
C GLU A 84 18.63 19.19 18.16
N PRO A 85 18.65 20.55 18.19
CA PRO A 85 19.91 21.29 18.27
C PRO A 85 20.71 20.90 19.52
N GLY A 86 21.92 20.35 19.34
CA GLY A 86 22.86 20.05 20.42
C GLY A 86 22.88 18.60 20.91
N ASN A 87 22.18 17.67 20.25
CA ASN A 87 22.29 16.24 20.54
C ASN A 87 22.51 15.48 19.22
N GLU A 88 23.51 14.59 19.16
CA GLU A 88 23.69 13.63 18.05
C GLU A 88 22.61 12.54 18.11
N SER A 89 21.35 12.95 18.22
CA SER A 89 20.23 12.08 18.50
C SER A 89 19.91 11.22 17.29
N LYS A 90 19.73 9.93 17.54
CA LYS A 90 19.21 8.96 16.58
C LYS A 90 17.90 9.47 15.97
N VAL A 91 17.85 9.57 14.64
CA VAL A 91 16.65 10.01 13.92
C VAL A 91 15.74 8.81 13.67
N TYR A 92 14.45 8.97 13.95
CA TYR A 92 13.42 7.98 13.65
C TYR A 92 12.26 8.63 12.90
N SER A 93 11.57 7.82 12.09
CA SER A 93 10.31 8.25 11.49
C SER A 93 9.23 8.38 12.56
N THR A 94 8.42 9.43 12.46
CA THR A 94 7.23 9.64 13.28
C THR A 94 6.03 8.84 12.81
N PHE A 95 6.13 8.14 11.67
CA PHE A 95 5.06 7.34 11.08
C PHE A 95 5.07 5.90 11.59
N GLY A 96 3.87 5.30 11.67
CA GLY A 96 3.71 3.91 12.05
C GLY A 96 4.33 2.91 11.07
N LEU A 97 4.60 1.71 11.55
CA LEU A 97 5.29 0.66 10.79
C LEU A 97 4.42 -0.02 9.73
N GLY A 98 3.10 0.20 9.73
CA GLY A 98 2.19 -0.52 8.84
C GLY A 98 2.55 -0.37 7.36
N LEU A 99 2.72 0.87 6.89
CA LEU A 99 3.09 1.12 5.51
C LEU A 99 4.54 0.69 5.20
N VAL A 100 5.46 0.86 6.16
CA VAL A 100 6.86 0.40 6.04
C VAL A 100 6.91 -1.10 5.73
N LEU A 101 6.17 -1.92 6.48
CA LEU A 101 6.10 -3.36 6.26
C LEU A 101 5.49 -3.72 4.90
N PHE A 102 4.50 -2.97 4.42
CA PHE A 102 3.90 -3.16 3.10
C PHE A 102 4.84 -2.75 1.95
N GLN A 103 5.75 -1.80 2.19
CA GLN A 103 6.74 -1.35 1.22
C GLN A 103 7.88 -2.35 1.02
N LEU A 104 8.25 -3.13 2.05
CA LEU A 104 9.36 -4.08 2.01
C LEU A 104 9.42 -4.97 0.75
N PRO A 105 8.35 -5.70 0.36
CA PRO A 105 8.43 -6.56 -0.83
C PRO A 105 8.70 -5.78 -2.11
N PHE A 106 8.14 -4.59 -2.25
CA PHE A 106 8.34 -3.74 -3.43
C PHE A 106 9.73 -3.11 -3.44
N PHE A 107 10.21 -2.66 -2.28
CA PHE A 107 11.55 -2.12 -2.12
C PHE A 107 12.62 -3.17 -2.44
N ILE A 108 12.51 -4.37 -1.84
CA ILE A 108 13.44 -5.49 -2.08
C ILE A 108 13.44 -5.88 -3.56
N PHE A 109 12.25 -5.93 -4.19
CA PHE A 109 12.17 -6.20 -5.61
C PHE A 109 12.87 -5.12 -6.44
N GLY A 110 12.65 -3.83 -6.14
CA GLY A 110 13.38 -2.74 -6.78
C GLY A 110 14.89 -2.83 -6.58
N TYR A 111 15.34 -3.25 -5.39
CA TYR A 111 16.75 -3.45 -5.09
C TYR A 111 17.37 -4.55 -5.95
N ILE A 112 16.68 -5.69 -6.11
CA ILE A 112 17.09 -6.77 -7.02
C ILE A 112 17.17 -6.25 -8.46
N VAL A 113 16.16 -5.51 -8.93
CA VAL A 113 16.13 -4.94 -10.29
C VAL A 113 17.27 -3.93 -10.51
N SER A 114 17.69 -3.20 -9.48
CA SER A 114 18.78 -2.23 -9.58
C SER A 114 20.13 -2.86 -9.97
N PHE A 115 20.33 -4.15 -9.71
CA PHE A 115 21.53 -4.87 -10.16
C PHE A 115 21.48 -5.26 -11.63
N ILE A 116 20.27 -5.37 -12.20
CA ILE A 116 20.03 -5.75 -13.59
C ILE A 116 20.08 -4.50 -14.48
N ILE A 117 19.39 -3.43 -14.09
CA ILE A 117 19.28 -2.19 -14.85
C ILE A 117 20.31 -1.18 -14.35
N LYS A 118 21.56 -1.35 -14.77
CA LYS A 118 22.67 -0.47 -14.35
C LYS A 118 22.70 0.88 -15.06
N SER A 119 21.89 1.06 -16.10
CA SER A 119 21.82 2.31 -16.88
C SER A 119 21.08 3.44 -16.16
N LEU A 120 20.34 3.12 -15.10
CA LEU A 120 19.56 4.09 -14.32
C LEU A 120 20.11 4.20 -12.90
N PRO A 121 20.03 5.40 -12.28
CA PRO A 121 20.35 5.56 -10.88
C PRO A 121 19.52 4.62 -10.00
N ARG A 122 20.18 3.93 -9.06
CA ARG A 122 19.52 2.99 -8.13
C ARG A 122 18.35 3.65 -7.41
N ASP A 123 18.52 4.89 -6.97
CA ASP A 123 17.51 5.66 -6.24
C ASP A 123 16.19 5.76 -6.99
N TYR A 124 16.22 6.01 -8.31
CA TYR A 124 15.01 6.08 -9.12
C TYR A 124 14.33 4.73 -9.25
N ILE A 125 15.09 3.65 -9.38
CA ILE A 125 14.54 2.29 -9.44
C ILE A 125 13.84 1.97 -8.11
N LEU A 126 14.50 2.22 -6.98
CA LEU A 126 13.94 1.96 -5.66
C LEU A 126 12.68 2.78 -5.40
N LEU A 127 12.71 4.10 -5.68
CA LEU A 127 11.54 4.97 -5.52
C LEU A 127 10.37 4.52 -6.40
N PHE A 128 10.64 4.19 -7.67
CA PHE A 128 9.62 3.73 -8.61
C PHE A 128 8.92 2.47 -8.08
N PHE A 129 9.68 1.42 -7.76
CA PHE A 129 9.08 0.16 -7.28
C PHE A 129 8.37 0.34 -5.95
N THR A 130 8.97 1.07 -5.01
CA THR A 130 8.33 1.33 -3.71
C THR A 130 7.02 2.11 -3.88
N SER A 131 6.92 3.00 -4.88
CA SER A 131 5.70 3.79 -5.12
C SER A 131 4.51 2.95 -5.59
N ILE A 132 4.76 1.75 -6.14
CA ILE A 132 3.71 0.78 -6.52
C ILE A 132 2.90 0.32 -5.30
N THR A 133 3.46 0.39 -4.09
CA THR A 133 2.79 0.00 -2.83
C THR A 133 1.42 0.67 -2.71
N ASN A 134 1.32 1.98 -2.93
CA ASN A 134 0.06 2.69 -2.78
C ASN A 134 -0.91 2.46 -3.94
N CYS A 135 -0.42 2.19 -5.15
CA CYS A 135 -1.26 1.70 -6.24
C CYS A 135 -1.91 0.36 -5.87
N PHE A 136 -1.13 -0.55 -5.28
CA PHE A 136 -1.59 -1.87 -4.83
C PHE A 136 -2.59 -1.77 -3.68
N VAL A 137 -2.28 -1.00 -2.64
CA VAL A 137 -3.14 -0.78 -1.47
C VAL A 137 -4.46 -0.12 -1.88
N SER A 138 -4.43 0.94 -2.69
CA SER A 138 -5.65 1.61 -3.15
C SER A 138 -6.51 0.70 -4.05
N ALA A 139 -5.90 -0.16 -4.87
CA ALA A 139 -6.64 -1.13 -5.66
C ALA A 139 -7.31 -2.21 -4.77
N LEU A 140 -6.64 -2.67 -3.71
CA LEU A 140 -7.24 -3.53 -2.70
C LEU A 140 -8.40 -2.83 -1.97
N LEU A 141 -8.26 -1.54 -1.67
CA LEU A 141 -9.31 -0.74 -1.05
C LEU A 141 -10.56 -0.69 -1.92
N CYS A 142 -10.42 -0.45 -3.24
CA CYS A 142 -11.53 -0.52 -4.19
C CYS A 142 -12.19 -1.91 -4.23
N MET A 143 -11.39 -2.98 -4.19
CA MET A 143 -11.90 -4.35 -4.15
C MET A 143 -12.70 -4.62 -2.86
N VAL A 144 -12.22 -4.18 -1.70
CA VAL A 144 -12.92 -4.34 -0.41
C VAL A 144 -14.19 -3.49 -0.39
N PHE A 145 -14.15 -2.27 -0.91
CA PHE A 145 -15.33 -1.42 -1.06
C PHE A 145 -16.41 -2.11 -1.93
N TYR A 146 -16.02 -2.68 -3.07
CA TYR A 146 -16.93 -3.46 -3.91
C TYR A 146 -17.56 -4.65 -3.15
N LYS A 147 -16.77 -5.38 -2.35
CA LYS A 147 -17.28 -6.47 -1.50
C LYS A 147 -18.26 -5.97 -0.46
N LEU A 148 -18.01 -4.81 0.13
CA LEU A 148 -18.90 -4.19 1.10
C LEU A 148 -20.23 -3.77 0.45
N CYS A 149 -20.20 -3.10 -0.71
CA CYS A 149 -21.43 -2.79 -1.45
C CYS A 149 -22.21 -4.06 -1.83
N SER A 150 -21.50 -5.13 -2.21
CA SER A 150 -22.11 -6.43 -2.50
C SER A 150 -22.73 -7.10 -1.26
N PHE A 151 -22.17 -6.86 -0.07
CA PHE A 151 -22.74 -7.37 1.19
C PHE A 151 -24.14 -6.81 1.46
N PHE A 152 -24.39 -5.56 1.05
CA PHE A 152 -25.69 -4.87 1.16
C PHE A 152 -26.68 -5.23 0.03
N ASN A 153 -26.37 -6.23 -0.81
CA ASN A 153 -27.25 -6.75 -1.87
C ASN A 153 -27.63 -5.72 -2.96
N PHE A 154 -26.82 -4.69 -3.17
CA PHE A 154 -26.97 -3.82 -4.34
C PHE A 154 -26.76 -4.60 -5.64
N SER A 155 -27.42 -4.16 -6.72
CA SER A 155 -27.28 -4.79 -8.04
C SER A 155 -25.85 -4.66 -8.56
N LYS A 156 -25.41 -5.59 -9.42
CA LYS A 156 -24.07 -5.57 -10.02
C LYS A 156 -23.75 -4.25 -10.71
N LYS A 157 -24.74 -3.67 -11.40
CA LYS A 157 -24.61 -2.38 -12.09
C LYS A 157 -24.36 -1.24 -11.09
N VAL A 158 -25.11 -1.22 -9.98
CA VAL A 158 -24.93 -0.22 -8.91
C VAL A 158 -23.56 -0.37 -8.25
N ASN A 159 -23.13 -1.59 -7.91
CA ASN A 159 -21.81 -1.82 -7.32
C ASN A 159 -20.67 -1.38 -8.24
N PHE A 160 -20.79 -1.65 -9.54
CA PHE A 160 -19.82 -1.22 -10.52
C PHE A 160 -19.67 0.31 -10.55
N TRP A 161 -20.79 1.04 -10.62
CA TRP A 161 -20.74 2.51 -10.62
C TRP A 161 -20.26 3.07 -9.28
N LEU A 162 -20.68 2.49 -8.15
CA LEU A 162 -20.21 2.92 -6.83
C LEU A 162 -18.69 2.77 -6.68
N VAL A 163 -18.13 1.61 -7.05
CA VAL A 163 -16.67 1.42 -6.95
C VAL A 163 -15.92 2.28 -7.95
N LEU A 164 -16.48 2.52 -9.14
CA LEU A 164 -15.89 3.42 -10.13
C LEU A 164 -15.79 4.86 -9.60
N THR A 165 -16.90 5.40 -9.09
CA THR A 165 -16.93 6.74 -8.49
C THR A 165 -16.04 6.81 -7.25
N PHE A 166 -16.06 5.79 -6.39
CA PHE A 166 -15.19 5.72 -5.22
C PHE A 166 -13.70 5.76 -5.60
N GLY A 167 -13.27 4.91 -6.54
CA GLY A 167 -11.87 4.79 -6.90
C GLY A 167 -11.34 5.91 -7.80
N LEU A 168 -12.18 6.56 -8.60
CA LEU A 168 -11.75 7.58 -9.58
C LEU A 168 -12.11 9.02 -9.19
N SER A 169 -13.12 9.21 -8.34
CA SER A 169 -13.68 10.54 -8.03
C SER A 169 -13.57 10.94 -6.56
N THR A 170 -12.80 10.19 -5.76
CA THR A 170 -12.51 10.52 -4.36
C THR A 170 -11.00 10.66 -4.12
N LEU A 171 -10.60 10.91 -2.87
CA LEU A 171 -9.18 10.97 -2.46
C LEU A 171 -8.40 9.67 -2.68
N VAL A 172 -9.08 8.53 -2.90
CA VAL A 172 -8.42 7.26 -3.24
C VAL A 172 -7.53 7.40 -4.47
N PHE A 173 -7.97 8.15 -5.48
CA PHE A 173 -7.17 8.34 -6.69
C PHE A 173 -5.89 9.16 -6.44
N PRO A 174 -5.93 10.43 -5.98
CA PRO A 174 -4.71 11.18 -5.74
C PRO A 174 -3.80 10.50 -4.71
N TYR A 175 -4.35 9.80 -3.71
CA TYR A 175 -3.53 9.10 -2.71
C TYR A 175 -2.93 7.78 -3.22
N SER A 176 -3.47 7.17 -4.28
CA SER A 176 -2.81 6.03 -4.95
C SER A 176 -1.47 6.42 -5.59
N ARG A 177 -1.29 7.71 -5.89
CA ARG A 177 -0.12 8.27 -6.58
C ARG A 177 0.96 8.79 -5.63
N GLN A 178 0.69 8.83 -4.33
CA GLN A 178 1.60 9.35 -3.31
C GLN A 178 1.77 8.30 -2.21
N GLY A 179 2.92 8.24 -1.53
CA GLY A 179 3.21 7.21 -0.51
C GLY A 179 2.61 7.52 0.87
N PHE A 180 1.37 7.99 0.93
CA PHE A 180 0.65 8.29 2.17
C PHE A 180 0.16 7.02 2.90
N THR A 181 0.01 7.10 4.21
CA THR A 181 -0.44 5.99 5.07
C THR A 181 -1.96 5.77 5.02
N GLU A 182 -2.69 6.80 4.65
CA GLU A 182 -4.15 6.92 4.71
C GLU A 182 -4.89 5.85 3.90
N PRO A 183 -4.45 5.49 2.67
CA PRO A 183 -5.06 4.36 1.95
C PRO A 183 -4.98 3.04 2.71
N LEU A 184 -3.87 2.77 3.40
CA LEU A 184 -3.67 1.53 4.15
C LEU A 184 -4.51 1.52 5.44
N MET A 185 -4.58 2.67 6.13
CA MET A 185 -5.46 2.83 7.29
C MET A 185 -6.92 2.59 6.89
N CYS A 186 -7.35 3.21 5.78
CA CYS A 186 -8.70 3.05 5.25
C CYS A 186 -8.98 1.60 4.82
N LEU A 187 -8.04 0.95 4.12
CA LEU A 187 -8.15 -0.46 3.74
C LEU A 187 -8.33 -1.36 4.96
N SER A 188 -7.51 -1.17 5.99
CA SER A 188 -7.52 -1.99 7.20
C SER A 188 -8.81 -1.78 8.00
N THR A 189 -9.24 -0.53 8.16
CA THR A 189 -10.50 -0.16 8.83
C THR A 189 -11.71 -0.72 8.08
N LEU A 190 -11.79 -0.50 6.77
CA LEU A 190 -12.93 -0.95 5.96
C LEU A 190 -13.02 -2.47 5.90
N THR A 191 -11.86 -3.14 5.80
CA THR A 191 -11.80 -4.61 5.88
C THR A 191 -12.26 -5.09 7.25
N SER A 192 -11.85 -4.44 8.34
CA SER A 192 -12.30 -4.76 9.69
C SER A 192 -13.82 -4.68 9.80
N ILE A 193 -14.44 -3.59 9.32
CA ILE A 193 -15.90 -3.44 9.27
C ILE A 193 -16.55 -4.57 8.46
N TYR A 194 -16.02 -4.86 7.26
CA TYR A 194 -16.52 -5.94 6.41
C TYR A 194 -16.48 -7.31 7.11
N LEU A 195 -15.41 -7.60 7.87
CA LEU A 195 -15.28 -8.85 8.63
C LEU A 195 -16.27 -8.92 9.80
N ILE A 196 -16.50 -7.82 10.53
CA ILE A 196 -17.52 -7.77 11.59
C ILE A 196 -18.92 -8.07 11.03
N LEU A 197 -19.25 -7.46 9.88
CA LEU A 197 -20.52 -7.72 9.20
C LEU A 197 -20.65 -9.19 8.77
N HIS A 198 -19.56 -9.80 8.31
CA HIS A 198 -19.53 -11.24 8.00
C HIS A 198 -19.63 -12.14 9.23
N TYR A 199 -19.03 -11.76 10.35
CA TYR A 199 -19.21 -12.43 11.64
C TYR A 199 -20.69 -12.44 12.02
N HIS A 200 -21.39 -11.32 11.87
CA HIS A 200 -22.80 -11.23 12.25
C HIS A 200 -23.66 -12.30 11.56
N ARG A 201 -23.40 -12.58 10.27
CA ARG A 201 -24.11 -13.61 9.47
C ARG A 201 -23.63 -15.04 9.75
N ASN A 202 -22.32 -15.26 9.87
CA ASN A 202 -21.73 -16.60 9.87
C ASN A 202 -21.33 -17.12 11.26
N LYS A 203 -21.31 -16.25 12.29
CA LYS A 203 -20.87 -16.50 13.67
C LYS A 203 -19.49 -17.16 13.81
N ASN A 204 -18.63 -17.00 12.80
CA ASN A 204 -17.28 -17.56 12.82
C ASN A 204 -16.29 -16.59 13.49
N LEU A 205 -15.77 -16.98 14.65
CA LEU A 205 -14.86 -16.16 15.48
C LEU A 205 -13.60 -15.70 14.76
N LYS A 206 -13.14 -16.41 13.71
CA LYS A 206 -12.00 -15.97 12.89
C LYS A 206 -12.19 -14.55 12.36
N TYR A 207 -13.43 -14.18 12.00
CA TYR A 207 -13.72 -12.85 11.49
C TYR A 207 -13.55 -11.75 12.53
N ILE A 208 -13.88 -12.02 13.81
CA ILE A 208 -13.62 -11.08 14.91
C ILE A 208 -12.12 -10.93 15.14
N VAL A 209 -11.39 -12.05 15.21
CA VAL A 209 -9.94 -12.01 15.45
C VAL A 209 -9.23 -11.21 14.37
N PHE A 210 -9.50 -11.50 13.10
CA PHE A 210 -8.89 -10.76 11.98
C PHE A 210 -9.35 -9.31 11.91
N SER A 211 -10.60 -9.01 12.27
CA SER A 211 -11.08 -7.63 12.38
C SER A 211 -10.30 -6.84 13.45
N GLY A 212 -10.11 -7.42 14.64
CA GLY A 212 -9.34 -6.80 15.71
C GLY A 212 -7.88 -6.57 15.33
N LEU A 213 -7.24 -7.55 14.69
CA LEU A 213 -5.86 -7.42 14.20
C LEU A 213 -5.74 -6.29 13.15
N LEU A 214 -6.66 -6.21 12.19
CA LEU A 214 -6.64 -5.16 11.17
C LEU A 214 -6.94 -3.78 11.74
N LEU A 215 -7.80 -3.69 12.75
CA LEU A 215 -8.08 -2.42 13.43
C LEU A 215 -6.92 -1.97 14.33
N GLY A 216 -6.18 -2.91 14.93
CA GLY A 216 -4.95 -2.57 15.64
C GLY A 216 -3.78 -2.23 14.71
N PHE A 217 -3.84 -2.67 13.45
CA PHE A 217 -2.84 -2.38 12.43
C PHE A 217 -3.07 -1.05 11.69
N SER A 218 -4.32 -0.57 11.64
CA SER A 218 -4.66 0.74 11.05
C SER A 218 -4.11 1.88 11.88
#